data_AF-A0A1M6TB07-F1
#
_entry.id   AF-A0A1M6TB07-F1
#
_cell.length_a   1.000
_cell.length_b   1.000
_cell.length_c   1.000
_cell.angle_alpha   90.00
_cell.angle_beta   90.00
_cell.angle_gamma   90.00
#
_symmetry.space_group_name_H-M   'P 1'
#
loop_
_entity.id
_entity.type
_entity.pdbx_description
1 polymer ?
#
loop_
_entity_poly.entity_id
_entity_poly.type
_entity_poly.pdbx_seq_one_letter_code
_entity_poly.pdbx_strand_id
1 'polypeptide(L)'
;MNLYKILPICSLLFIACTDDNSDSIFNVESENLMSSSSIVIPASSGNLLSSSSRHSVPDPESSSSSWIASSSSSSRNDVSSSSSIRNDVNSSSSVAAPSSSAILAVSSSSATVAVSSSSETLADPTKLFDTRVPNQEALFCMDSTAYTVFKRYVEEKDLICSFKYDGEEGFVYVQSNPTKCIGSELTPVYDVHKAEFFVNGSKQEITDVKYYGGGSHGTYSIRFTYKGKVFDYGYSTMGMGGRPCQDVDCMNVYEADGKTLVHNGCVNRERSLPVVCRHAKKDGTFTSFEDTYHICEYDILGD
;
A
#
# COMPACT_ATOMS: atom_id res chain seq x y z
N MET A 1 -66.19 -30.48 8.42
CA MET A 1 -67.39 -29.75 8.89
C MET A 1 -66.96 -28.42 9.46
N ASN A 2 -67.36 -27.35 8.76
CA ASN A 2 -67.49 -25.94 9.16
C ASN A 2 -66.50 -25.32 10.17
N LEU A 3 -65.52 -24.63 9.58
CA LEU A 3 -65.07 -23.30 10.00
C LEU A 3 -66.26 -22.35 10.22
N TYR A 4 -66.15 -21.43 11.18
CA TYR A 4 -66.13 -19.98 10.96
C TYR A 4 -66.03 -19.29 12.33
N LYS A 5 -64.94 -18.55 12.56
CA LYS A 5 -64.91 -17.49 13.57
C LYS A 5 -64.38 -16.24 12.87
N ILE A 6 -65.31 -15.34 12.60
CA ILE A 6 -65.11 -14.02 12.02
C ILE A 6 -64.62 -13.09 13.14
N LEU A 7 -63.51 -12.40 12.91
CA LEU A 7 -63.13 -11.18 13.65
C LEU A 7 -62.56 -10.14 12.67
N PRO A 8 -62.63 -8.85 13.03
CA PRO A 8 -63.01 -7.79 12.10
C PRO A 8 -61.83 -7.05 11.47
N ILE A 9 -62.09 -6.64 10.22
CA ILE A 9 -61.73 -5.39 9.55
C ILE A 9 -60.82 -4.47 10.38
N CYS A 10 -59.54 -4.46 10.04
CA CYS A 10 -58.61 -3.42 10.44
C CYS A 10 -58.58 -2.35 9.33
N SER A 11 -58.97 -1.14 9.71
CA SER A 11 -58.98 0.06 8.88
C SER A 11 -57.58 0.42 8.40
N LEU A 12 -57.54 0.86 7.14
CA LEU A 12 -56.42 1.47 6.46
C LEU A 12 -55.69 2.51 7.31
N LEU A 13 -54.41 2.27 7.56
CA LEU A 13 -53.40 3.29 7.79
C LEU A 13 -52.15 2.88 7.01
N PHE A 14 -51.96 3.47 5.83
CA PHE A 14 -50.72 3.38 5.07
C PHE A 14 -49.66 4.20 5.82
N ILE A 15 -48.81 3.53 6.58
CA ILE A 15 -47.51 4.06 7.00
C ILE A 15 -46.52 3.64 5.92
N ALA A 16 -45.89 4.62 5.28
CA ALA A 16 -44.81 4.41 4.34
C ALA A 16 -43.59 3.84 5.09
N CYS A 17 -43.24 2.60 4.77
CA CYS A 17 -41.87 2.11 4.95
C CYS A 17 -41.15 2.34 3.62
N THR A 18 -40.21 3.28 3.61
CA THR A 18 -39.21 3.39 2.54
C THR A 18 -38.05 2.47 2.89
N ASP A 19 -38.11 1.24 2.42
CA ASP A 19 -36.92 0.43 2.16
C ASP A 19 -36.92 0.19 0.66
N ASP A 20 -35.99 0.79 -0.08
CA ASP A 20 -35.57 0.28 -1.39
C ASP A 20 -34.23 0.91 -1.80
N ASN A 21 -33.18 0.18 -1.46
CA ASN A 21 -32.23 -0.38 -2.43
C ASN A 21 -31.87 0.52 -3.63
N SER A 22 -30.82 1.32 -3.48
CA SER A 22 -30.13 1.95 -4.62
C SER A 22 -28.98 1.07 -5.09
N ASP A 23 -29.33 -0.01 -5.78
CA ASP A 23 -28.43 -0.64 -6.75
C ASP A 23 -28.16 0.38 -7.86
N SER A 24 -27.00 1.03 -7.80
CA SER A 24 -26.50 1.88 -8.87
C SER A 24 -26.15 1.00 -10.07
N ILE A 25 -27.13 0.80 -10.95
CA ILE A 25 -26.91 0.31 -12.31
C ILE A 25 -26.03 1.35 -13.01
N PHE A 26 -24.78 0.96 -13.30
CA PHE A 26 -23.91 1.68 -14.21
C PHE A 26 -24.53 1.67 -15.61
N ASN A 27 -25.15 2.77 -16.02
CA ASN A 27 -25.39 3.03 -17.43
C ASN A 27 -24.04 3.34 -18.09
N VAL A 28 -23.51 2.35 -18.81
CA VAL A 28 -22.46 2.57 -19.82
C VAL A 28 -23.16 3.19 -21.03
N GLU A 29 -23.29 4.52 -21.06
CA GLU A 29 -23.60 5.23 -22.28
C GLU A 29 -22.40 5.11 -23.23
N SER A 30 -22.52 4.20 -24.19
CA SER A 30 -21.64 4.13 -25.35
C SER A 30 -22.13 5.15 -26.37
N GLU A 31 -21.70 6.40 -26.23
CA GLU A 31 -21.92 7.40 -27.28
C GLU A 31 -21.08 7.06 -28.50
N ASN A 32 -21.75 6.47 -29.49
CA ASN A 32 -21.20 6.12 -30.79
C ASN A 32 -21.11 7.40 -31.65
N LEU A 33 -20.07 8.21 -31.46
CA LEU A 33 -19.77 9.37 -32.31
C LEU A 33 -19.02 8.94 -33.57
N MET A 34 -19.74 8.34 -34.53
CA MET A 34 -19.34 8.37 -35.94
C MET A 34 -20.05 9.54 -36.63
N SER A 35 -19.44 10.73 -36.58
CA SER A 35 -19.78 11.84 -37.46
C SER A 35 -18.67 12.06 -38.47
N SER A 36 -18.84 11.45 -39.64
CA SER A 36 -18.02 11.64 -40.82
C SER A 36 -18.21 13.06 -41.37
N SER A 37 -17.32 13.98 -40.99
CA SER A 37 -17.20 15.27 -41.64
C SER A 37 -16.10 15.20 -42.69
N SER A 38 -16.51 15.17 -43.96
CA SER A 38 -15.62 15.30 -45.11
C SER A 38 -14.98 16.69 -45.12
N ILE A 39 -13.70 16.77 -44.77
CA ILE A 39 -12.91 18.00 -44.93
C ILE A 39 -12.53 18.12 -46.40
N VAL A 40 -13.09 19.13 -47.06
CA VAL A 40 -12.68 19.61 -48.38
C VAL A 40 -11.38 20.39 -48.20
N ILE A 41 -10.29 19.90 -48.78
CA ILE A 41 -8.99 20.59 -48.85
C ILE A 41 -8.97 21.46 -50.10
N PRO A 42 -8.84 22.79 -50.01
CA PRO A 42 -8.44 23.60 -51.15
C PRO A 42 -6.91 23.57 -51.27
N ALA A 43 -6.42 23.16 -52.44
CA ALA A 43 -5.05 23.37 -52.85
C ALA A 43 -4.87 24.81 -53.36
N SER A 44 -3.88 25.56 -52.84
CA SER A 44 -2.73 26.00 -53.65
C SER A 44 -1.81 27.00 -52.91
N SER A 45 -0.51 26.69 -52.99
CA SER A 45 0.64 27.56 -53.24
C SER A 45 0.94 28.76 -52.32
N GLY A 46 2.11 28.70 -51.66
CA GLY A 46 2.75 29.89 -51.07
C GLY A 46 4.05 29.63 -50.31
N ASN A 47 5.16 29.55 -51.04
CA ASN A 47 6.54 29.92 -50.72
C ASN A 47 7.11 29.92 -49.27
N LEU A 48 8.19 29.12 -49.17
CA LEU A 48 9.56 29.47 -48.75
C LEU A 48 9.91 29.83 -47.28
N LEU A 49 10.88 29.04 -46.82
CA LEU A 49 11.99 29.35 -45.90
C LEU A 49 11.65 29.58 -44.43
N SER A 50 11.83 28.53 -43.62
CA SER A 50 12.42 28.70 -42.30
C SER A 50 13.19 27.44 -41.88
N SER A 51 14.45 27.66 -41.53
CA SER A 51 15.46 26.73 -41.06
C SER A 51 15.09 26.11 -39.71
N SER A 52 14.97 24.78 -39.66
CA SER A 52 14.84 24.02 -38.41
C SER A 52 16.17 23.37 -38.04
N SER A 53 16.83 23.93 -37.03
CA SER A 53 17.88 23.27 -36.26
C SER A 53 17.25 22.10 -35.48
N ARG A 54 17.70 20.88 -35.78
CA ARG A 54 17.35 19.67 -35.03
C ARG A 54 18.10 19.69 -33.70
N HIS A 55 17.38 19.81 -32.60
CA HIS A 55 17.84 19.32 -31.30
C HIS A 55 17.12 18.00 -31.05
N SER A 56 17.89 16.92 -31.06
CA SER A 56 17.44 15.59 -30.67
C SER A 56 17.17 15.61 -29.17
N VAL A 57 15.91 15.51 -28.78
CA VAL A 57 15.51 15.21 -27.41
C VAL A 57 15.64 13.70 -27.24
N PRO A 58 16.37 13.19 -26.23
CA PRO A 58 16.40 11.76 -25.94
C PRO A 58 15.06 11.32 -25.32
N ASP A 59 14.51 10.23 -25.83
CA ASP A 59 13.34 9.55 -25.27
C ASP A 59 13.60 9.15 -23.80
N PRO A 60 12.69 9.45 -22.86
CA PRO A 60 12.77 8.87 -21.52
C PRO A 60 12.40 7.40 -21.58
N GLU A 61 13.35 6.56 -21.17
CA GLU A 61 13.24 5.12 -21.06
C GLU A 61 11.90 4.66 -20.45
N SER A 62 11.21 3.81 -21.20
CA SER A 62 10.09 3.01 -20.71
C SER A 62 10.59 2.06 -19.62
N SER A 63 10.57 2.53 -18.38
CA SER A 63 10.76 1.69 -17.21
C SER A 63 9.49 0.89 -16.97
N SER A 64 9.36 -0.23 -17.69
CA SER A 64 8.41 -1.29 -17.35
C SER A 64 8.83 -1.89 -16.02
N SER A 65 8.18 -1.44 -14.94
CA SER A 65 8.29 -2.02 -13.61
C SER A 65 7.66 -3.41 -13.60
N SER A 66 8.43 -4.42 -14.00
CA SER A 66 8.11 -5.80 -13.74
C SER A 66 8.20 -6.03 -12.24
N TRP A 67 7.05 -6.19 -11.59
CA TRP A 67 6.99 -6.72 -10.23
C TRP A 67 7.52 -8.14 -10.25
N ILE A 68 8.81 -8.31 -9.93
CA ILE A 68 9.33 -9.62 -9.54
C ILE A 68 8.83 -9.84 -8.12
N ALA A 69 7.65 -10.48 -8.03
CA ALA A 69 7.35 -11.30 -6.87
C ALA A 69 8.54 -12.27 -6.74
N SER A 70 9.36 -12.08 -5.71
CA SER A 70 10.46 -13.00 -5.42
C SER A 70 9.84 -14.27 -4.84
N SER A 71 9.28 -15.11 -5.70
CA SER A 71 8.92 -16.48 -5.37
C SER A 71 10.23 -17.26 -5.21
N SER A 72 10.62 -17.47 -3.96
CA SER A 72 11.68 -18.41 -3.57
C SER A 72 11.29 -19.82 -4.00
N SER A 73 11.67 -20.19 -5.23
CA SER A 73 11.52 -21.55 -5.75
C SER A 73 12.52 -22.48 -5.06
N SER A 74 12.06 -23.17 -4.02
CA SER A 74 12.77 -24.29 -3.40
C SER A 74 12.91 -25.44 -4.40
N SER A 75 14.04 -25.48 -5.10
CA SER A 75 14.41 -26.59 -5.97
C SER A 75 14.82 -27.78 -5.11
N ARG A 76 13.95 -28.78 -4.99
CA ARG A 76 14.27 -30.09 -4.39
C ARG A 76 15.27 -30.81 -5.29
N ASN A 77 16.52 -30.88 -4.85
CA ASN A 77 17.48 -31.86 -5.36
C ASN A 77 17.48 -33.06 -4.40
N ASP A 78 16.69 -34.07 -4.75
CA ASP A 78 16.83 -35.42 -4.21
C ASP A 78 18.11 -36.05 -4.77
N VAL A 79 19.16 -36.12 -3.95
CA VAL A 79 20.29 -37.02 -4.18
C VAL A 79 20.39 -37.95 -2.98
N SER A 80 19.71 -39.08 -3.08
CA SER A 80 20.00 -40.26 -2.28
C SER A 80 21.28 -40.90 -2.80
N SER A 81 22.33 -40.91 -1.98
CA SER A 81 23.41 -41.90 -2.09
C SER A 81 24.08 -42.12 -0.74
N SER A 82 23.85 -43.32 -0.24
CA SER A 82 24.43 -43.97 0.91
C SER A 82 25.93 -44.16 0.74
N SER A 83 26.72 -43.89 1.78
CA SER A 83 27.85 -44.76 2.17
C SER A 83 28.42 -44.37 3.53
N SER A 84 28.27 -45.31 4.45
CA SER A 84 28.97 -45.52 5.71
C SER A 84 30.48 -45.29 5.67
N ILE A 85 31.02 -44.52 6.62
CA ILE A 85 32.37 -44.74 7.20
C ILE A 85 32.32 -44.42 8.71
N ARG A 86 32.69 -45.43 9.50
CA ARG A 86 33.00 -45.36 10.93
C ARG A 86 34.32 -44.61 11.14
N ASN A 87 34.45 -43.83 12.20
CA ASN A 87 35.70 -43.70 12.94
C ASN A 87 35.41 -43.39 14.41
N ASP A 88 35.70 -44.38 15.23
CA ASP A 88 35.86 -44.30 16.68
C ASP A 88 37.11 -43.49 17.07
N VAL A 89 37.26 -43.30 18.39
CA VAL A 89 38.47 -42.90 19.15
C VAL A 89 38.60 -41.36 19.25
N ASN A 90 38.65 -40.70 20.42
CA ASN A 90 39.52 -40.96 21.57
C ASN A 90 39.22 -40.05 22.78
N SER A 91 39.20 -40.64 23.98
CA SER A 91 39.75 -40.18 25.28
C SER A 91 39.64 -38.71 25.78
N SER A 92 38.87 -38.58 26.86
CA SER A 92 39.27 -38.16 28.21
C SER A 92 40.49 -37.24 28.40
N SER A 93 40.29 -36.12 29.10
CA SER A 93 41.04 -35.82 30.34
C SER A 93 40.54 -34.55 31.06
N SER A 94 40.34 -34.73 32.36
CA SER A 94 40.07 -33.78 33.43
C SER A 94 41.32 -33.02 33.87
N VAL A 95 41.25 -31.72 34.18
CA VAL A 95 42.06 -31.11 35.27
C VAL A 95 41.35 -29.87 35.86
N ALA A 96 41.61 -29.65 37.14
CA ALA A 96 40.90 -28.86 38.13
C ALA A 96 41.16 -27.33 38.16
N ALA A 97 40.33 -26.67 38.99
CA ALA A 97 40.32 -25.27 39.43
C ALA A 97 41.64 -24.82 40.15
N PRO A 98 41.87 -23.52 40.48
CA PRO A 98 41.12 -22.87 41.59
C PRO A 98 40.86 -21.34 41.47
N SER A 99 39.89 -20.93 42.29
CA SER A 99 39.62 -19.62 42.93
C SER A 99 40.62 -18.47 42.77
N SER A 100 40.10 -17.24 42.60
CA SER A 100 40.40 -16.13 43.50
C SER A 100 39.37 -15.00 43.44
N SER A 101 38.98 -14.59 44.64
CA SER A 101 37.98 -13.61 45.01
C SER A 101 38.43 -12.18 44.76
N ALA A 102 37.54 -11.35 44.23
CA ALA A 102 37.55 -9.91 44.45
C ALA A 102 36.12 -9.37 44.35
N ILE A 103 35.40 -9.38 45.48
CA ILE A 103 34.10 -8.75 45.61
C ILE A 103 34.38 -7.28 45.94
N LEU A 104 34.32 -6.41 44.93
CA LEU A 104 34.28 -4.97 45.13
C LEU A 104 32.81 -4.55 45.26
N ALA A 105 32.40 -4.26 46.50
CA ALA A 105 31.13 -3.65 46.81
C ALA A 105 31.13 -2.19 46.33
N VAL A 106 30.66 -1.96 45.10
CA VAL A 106 30.29 -0.62 44.62
C VAL A 106 28.87 -0.36 45.11
N SER A 107 28.75 0.58 46.06
CA SER A 107 27.48 1.14 46.49
C SER A 107 26.81 1.84 45.31
N SER A 108 25.95 1.11 44.60
CA SER A 108 25.02 1.66 43.61
C SER A 108 23.89 2.36 44.35
N SER A 109 24.02 3.68 44.54
CA SER A 109 22.90 4.54 44.88
C SER A 109 21.94 4.55 43.70
N SER A 110 21.01 3.59 43.69
CA SER A 110 19.89 3.53 42.76
C SER A 110 18.98 4.73 42.99
N ALA A 111 19.33 5.85 42.37
CA ALA A 111 18.38 6.90 42.09
C ALA A 111 17.39 6.33 41.08
N THR A 112 16.23 5.87 41.58
CA THR A 112 15.04 5.64 40.77
C THR A 112 14.63 6.99 40.19
N VAL A 113 15.24 7.37 39.06
CA VAL A 113 14.69 8.41 38.22
C VAL A 113 13.38 7.83 37.72
N ALA A 114 12.29 8.24 38.36
CA ALA A 114 10.95 8.05 37.84
C ALA A 114 10.93 8.79 36.49
N VAL A 115 11.29 8.07 35.43
CA VAL A 115 10.96 8.45 34.07
C VAL A 115 9.45 8.41 34.06
N SER A 116 8.83 9.57 34.32
CA SER A 116 7.44 9.82 34.02
C SER A 116 7.33 9.60 32.51
N SER A 117 7.08 8.35 32.15
CA SER A 117 6.52 7.94 30.88
C SER A 117 5.10 8.50 30.86
N SER A 118 5.00 9.82 30.73
CA SER A 118 3.81 10.43 30.14
C SER A 118 3.76 9.85 28.73
N SER A 119 3.07 8.72 28.62
CA SER A 119 2.48 8.24 27.37
C SER A 119 1.51 9.33 26.96
N GLU A 120 2.06 10.44 26.45
CA GLU A 120 1.29 11.43 25.72
C GLU A 120 0.71 10.63 24.58
N THR A 121 -0.60 10.41 24.69
CA THR A 121 -1.37 9.69 23.69
C THR A 121 -1.01 10.33 22.36
N LEU A 122 -0.37 9.54 21.48
CA LEU A 122 0.10 9.99 20.18
C LEU A 122 -1.02 10.82 19.56
N ALA A 123 -0.76 12.11 19.34
CA ALA A 123 -1.79 13.06 18.94
C ALA A 123 -2.56 12.49 17.74
N ASP A 124 -3.89 12.67 17.74
CA ASP A 124 -4.75 12.26 16.63
C ASP A 124 -4.13 12.73 15.30
N PRO A 125 -3.65 11.82 14.44
CA PRO A 125 -2.84 12.18 13.29
C PRO A 125 -3.60 13.03 12.28
N THR A 126 -4.93 12.94 12.27
CA THR A 126 -5.78 13.77 11.41
C THR A 126 -5.66 15.26 11.74
N LYS A 127 -5.20 15.61 12.94
CA LYS A 127 -4.95 17.01 13.36
C LYS A 127 -3.55 17.50 13.02
N LEU A 128 -2.64 16.61 12.62
CA LEU A 128 -1.26 16.95 12.26
C LEU A 128 -1.14 17.42 10.80
N PHE A 129 -2.10 17.02 9.96
CA PHE A 129 -2.08 17.25 8.53
C PHE A 129 -3.28 18.07 8.09
N ASP A 130 -3.08 18.86 7.04
CA ASP A 130 -4.18 19.47 6.31
C ASP A 130 -4.69 18.45 5.29
N THR A 131 -5.68 17.66 5.71
CA THR A 131 -6.26 16.56 4.93
C THR A 131 -7.32 17.06 3.97
N ARG A 132 -7.39 16.51 2.75
CA ARG A 132 -8.48 16.84 1.80
C ARG A 132 -9.62 15.83 1.89
N VAL A 133 -10.75 16.22 1.31
CA VAL A 133 -11.84 15.32 0.93
C VAL A 133 -11.51 14.76 -0.46
N PRO A 134 -11.27 13.44 -0.63
CA PRO A 134 -10.96 12.87 -1.94
C PRO A 134 -12.09 13.12 -2.95
N ASN A 135 -11.72 13.58 -4.14
CA ASN A 135 -12.65 13.75 -5.25
C ASN A 135 -12.63 12.53 -6.19
N GLN A 136 -13.59 12.46 -7.11
CA GLN A 136 -13.54 11.55 -8.25
C GLN A 136 -13.15 12.30 -9.51
N GLU A 137 -12.22 11.73 -10.27
CA GLU A 137 -11.78 12.27 -11.54
C GLU A 137 -12.18 11.35 -12.70
N ALA A 138 -12.53 11.95 -13.82
CA ALA A 138 -12.81 11.20 -15.05
C ALA A 138 -11.51 10.94 -15.81
N LEU A 139 -11.10 9.68 -15.89
CA LEU A 139 -10.02 9.22 -16.74
C LEU A 139 -10.56 8.61 -18.03
N PHE A 140 -9.85 8.84 -19.13
CA PHE A 140 -10.09 8.16 -20.41
C PHE A 140 -9.08 7.01 -20.53
N CYS A 141 -9.56 5.79 -20.36
CA CYS A 141 -8.74 4.58 -20.45
C CYS A 141 -8.89 3.95 -21.84
N MET A 142 -7.78 3.56 -22.47
CA MET A 142 -7.82 2.79 -23.71
C MET A 142 -7.73 1.30 -23.41
N ASP A 143 -8.72 0.53 -23.84
CA ASP A 143 -8.64 -0.92 -23.86
C ASP A 143 -7.93 -1.37 -25.14
N SER A 144 -6.69 -1.84 -25.00
CA SER A 144 -5.89 -2.30 -26.15
C SER A 144 -6.45 -3.55 -26.83
N THR A 145 -7.31 -4.31 -26.16
CA THR A 145 -7.91 -5.53 -26.73
C THR A 145 -9.12 -5.20 -27.59
N ALA A 146 -9.96 -4.28 -27.12
CA ALA A 146 -11.15 -3.82 -27.84
C ALA A 146 -10.89 -2.63 -28.76
N TYR A 147 -9.72 -1.98 -28.65
CA TYR A 147 -9.39 -0.71 -29.32
C TYR A 147 -10.43 0.40 -29.06
N THR A 148 -11.02 0.38 -27.88
CA THR A 148 -12.06 1.33 -27.45
C THR A 148 -11.56 2.19 -26.29
N VAL A 149 -11.98 3.46 -26.29
CA VAL A 149 -11.72 4.39 -25.20
C VAL A 149 -12.94 4.43 -24.29
N PHE A 150 -12.73 4.21 -22.99
CA PHE A 150 -13.79 4.26 -21.98
C PHE A 150 -13.52 5.38 -21.00
N LYS A 151 -14.58 6.08 -20.60
CA LYS A 151 -14.54 7.04 -19.50
C LYS A 151 -14.74 6.27 -18.18
N ARG A 152 -13.80 6.39 -17.25
CA ARG A 152 -13.85 5.79 -15.91
C ARG A 152 -13.75 6.88 -14.86
N TYR A 153 -14.61 6.83 -13.85
CA TYR A 153 -14.47 7.68 -12.66
C TYR A 153 -13.58 6.97 -11.65
N VAL A 154 -12.45 7.57 -11.33
CA VAL A 154 -11.47 7.03 -10.39
C VAL A 154 -11.35 8.00 -9.23
N GLU A 155 -11.41 7.45 -8.02
CA GLU A 155 -11.28 8.23 -6.80
C GLU A 155 -9.81 8.60 -6.55
N GLU A 156 -9.58 9.84 -6.13
CA GLU A 156 -8.32 10.27 -5.54
C GLU A 156 -7.98 9.42 -4.30
N LYS A 157 -6.69 9.22 -4.03
CA LYS A 157 -6.25 8.38 -2.92
C LYS A 157 -5.41 9.16 -1.93
N ASP A 158 -5.92 9.18 -0.71
CA ASP A 158 -5.28 9.78 0.44
C ASP A 158 -5.02 8.70 1.48
N LEU A 159 -3.82 8.71 2.04
CA LEU A 159 -3.39 7.72 3.03
C LEU A 159 -2.58 8.39 4.12
N ILE A 160 -2.92 8.10 5.38
CA ILE A 160 -2.05 8.38 6.53
C ILE A 160 -1.55 7.04 7.06
N CYS A 161 -0.25 6.92 7.27
CA CYS A 161 0.34 5.75 7.91
C CYS A 161 1.18 6.13 9.12
N SER A 162 1.17 5.28 10.15
CA SER A 162 2.15 5.38 11.24
C SER A 162 3.57 5.09 10.75
N PHE A 163 4.56 5.64 11.47
CA PHE A 163 5.97 5.42 11.25
C PHE A 163 6.63 5.10 12.57
N LYS A 164 7.41 4.01 12.60
CA LYS A 164 8.25 3.65 13.74
C LYS A 164 9.51 2.94 13.26
N TYR A 165 10.66 3.60 13.41
CA TYR A 165 11.94 3.04 13.01
C TYR A 165 13.09 3.75 13.75
N ASP A 166 14.08 2.99 14.18
CA ASP A 166 15.29 3.52 14.86
C ASP A 166 14.99 4.47 16.05
N GLY A 167 13.97 4.12 16.83
CA GLY A 167 13.53 4.91 17.99
C GLY A 167 12.74 6.17 17.66
N GLU A 168 12.53 6.49 16.38
CA GLU A 168 11.67 7.60 15.96
C GLU A 168 10.24 7.13 15.72
N GLU A 169 9.27 7.98 16.07
CA GLU A 169 7.84 7.69 15.91
C GLU A 169 7.13 8.89 15.28
N GLY A 170 6.15 8.60 14.42
CA GLY A 170 5.48 9.63 13.65
C GLY A 170 4.40 9.12 12.71
N PHE A 171 4.07 9.95 11.73
CA PHE A 171 3.09 9.66 10.69
C PHE A 171 3.53 10.23 9.34
N VAL A 172 3.19 9.54 8.27
CA VAL A 172 3.31 10.00 6.89
C VAL A 172 1.92 10.17 6.29
N TYR A 173 1.67 11.31 5.62
CA TYR A 173 0.46 11.58 4.87
C TYR A 173 0.79 11.75 3.40
N VAL A 174 0.05 11.07 2.52
CA VAL A 174 0.22 11.13 1.06
C VAL A 174 -1.12 11.37 0.39
N GLN A 175 -1.18 12.38 -0.48
CA GLN A 175 -2.27 12.65 -1.41
C GLN A 175 -1.83 12.26 -2.82
N SER A 176 -2.62 11.43 -3.49
CA SER A 176 -2.32 10.94 -4.83
C SER A 176 -3.52 11.12 -5.76
N ASN A 177 -3.26 11.57 -6.98
CA ASN A 177 -4.28 11.83 -7.99
C ASN A 177 -4.16 10.81 -9.13
N PRO A 178 -5.28 10.25 -9.62
CA PRO A 178 -5.24 9.35 -10.75
C PRO A 178 -4.88 10.12 -12.03
N THR A 179 -3.86 9.70 -12.78
CA THR A 179 -3.37 10.48 -13.94
C THR A 179 -3.64 9.81 -15.28
N LYS A 180 -3.64 8.48 -15.31
CA LYS A 180 -3.88 7.70 -16.53
C LYS A 180 -4.28 6.27 -16.18
N CYS A 181 -4.69 5.50 -17.18
CA CYS A 181 -4.90 4.06 -17.04
C CYS A 181 -3.83 3.32 -17.84
N ILE A 182 -3.35 2.19 -17.32
CA ILE A 182 -2.40 1.31 -18.00
C ILE A 182 -2.90 -0.13 -18.05
N GLY A 183 -2.41 -0.87 -19.05
CA GLY A 183 -2.68 -2.28 -19.24
C GLY A 183 -4.10 -2.58 -19.71
N SER A 184 -4.34 -3.86 -20.02
CA SER A 184 -5.66 -4.37 -20.42
C SER A 184 -6.70 -4.32 -19.29
N GLU A 185 -6.26 -4.26 -18.03
CA GLU A 185 -7.15 -4.17 -16.87
C GLU A 185 -7.62 -2.72 -16.57
N LEU A 186 -7.24 -1.76 -17.41
CA LEU A 186 -7.58 -0.34 -17.25
C LEU A 186 -7.18 0.18 -15.86
N THR A 187 -6.02 -0.24 -15.38
CA THR A 187 -5.54 0.04 -14.03
C THR A 187 -5.15 1.51 -13.91
N PRO A 188 -5.73 2.27 -12.96
CA PRO A 188 -5.33 3.65 -12.75
C PRO A 188 -3.88 3.70 -12.24
N VAL A 189 -3.12 4.65 -12.77
CA VAL A 189 -1.82 5.09 -12.26
C VAL A 189 -2.05 6.38 -11.51
N TYR A 190 -1.36 6.54 -10.39
CA TYR A 190 -1.48 7.70 -9.53
C TYR A 190 -0.15 8.44 -9.45
N ASP A 191 -0.20 9.76 -9.48
CA ASP A 191 0.93 10.62 -9.16
C ASP A 191 0.72 11.23 -7.78
N VAL A 192 1.80 11.34 -7.00
CA VAL A 192 1.76 11.97 -5.68
C VAL A 192 1.66 13.48 -5.84
N HIS A 193 0.55 14.06 -5.38
CA HIS A 193 0.31 15.50 -5.40
C HIS A 193 0.95 16.20 -4.19
N LYS A 194 0.83 15.59 -3.00
CA LYS A 194 1.34 16.12 -1.74
C LYS A 194 1.81 14.99 -0.86
N ALA A 195 2.91 15.20 -0.16
CA ALA A 195 3.38 14.29 0.88
C ALA A 195 3.90 15.10 2.07
N GLU A 196 3.49 14.72 3.28
CA GLU A 196 3.93 15.35 4.53
C GLU A 196 4.39 14.26 5.50
N PHE A 197 5.48 14.51 6.22
CA PHE A 197 6.00 13.59 7.22
C PHE A 197 6.14 14.32 8.55
N PHE A 198 5.56 13.76 9.60
CA PHE A 198 5.60 14.31 10.94
C PHE A 198 6.21 13.29 11.89
N VAL A 199 7.39 13.57 12.43
CA VAL A 199 8.13 12.64 13.27
C VAL A 199 8.77 13.40 14.42
N ASN A 200 8.76 12.79 15.61
CA ASN A 200 9.28 13.39 16.84
C ASN A 200 8.73 14.81 17.12
N GLY A 201 7.42 15.01 16.86
CA GLY A 201 6.75 16.28 17.15
C GLY A 201 6.96 17.41 16.14
N SER A 202 7.59 17.15 14.98
CA SER A 202 7.84 18.18 13.97
C SER A 202 7.67 17.65 12.54
N LYS A 203 7.34 18.55 11.60
CA LYS A 203 7.34 18.23 10.17
C LYS A 203 8.79 18.06 9.70
N GLN A 204 9.04 16.98 8.97
CA GLN A 204 10.32 16.66 8.35
C GLN A 204 10.16 16.53 6.84
N GLU A 205 11.25 16.75 6.12
CA GLU A 205 11.29 16.58 4.68
C GLU A 205 11.45 15.10 4.32
N ILE A 206 10.68 14.68 3.32
CA ILE A 206 10.82 13.38 2.64
C ILE A 206 10.90 13.61 1.14
N THR A 207 11.59 12.71 0.45
CA THR A 207 11.84 12.81 -1.00
C THR A 207 11.47 11.51 -1.70
N ASP A 208 11.45 11.54 -3.04
CA ASP A 208 11.15 10.39 -3.91
C ASP A 208 9.86 9.65 -3.54
N VAL A 209 8.85 10.40 -3.08
CA VAL A 209 7.58 9.83 -2.63
C VAL A 209 6.83 9.28 -3.84
N LYS A 210 6.48 8.00 -3.76
CA LYS A 210 5.71 7.29 -4.76
C LYS A 210 4.55 6.58 -4.09
N TYR A 211 3.41 6.61 -4.77
CA TYR A 211 2.24 5.82 -4.43
C TYR A 211 2.02 4.83 -5.56
N TYR A 212 2.14 3.54 -5.26
CA TYR A 212 1.79 2.50 -6.19
C TYR A 212 0.42 1.99 -5.77
N GLY A 213 -0.55 2.04 -6.67
CA GLY A 213 -1.91 1.68 -6.34
C GLY A 213 -2.70 1.28 -7.56
N GLY A 214 -3.71 0.45 -7.35
CA GLY A 214 -4.61 -0.02 -8.40
C GLY A 214 -4.46 -1.52 -8.70
N GLY A 215 -4.64 -1.89 -9.96
CA GLY A 215 -4.68 -3.27 -10.40
C GLY A 215 -6.05 -3.90 -10.16
N SER A 216 -6.31 -5.02 -10.82
CA SER A 216 -7.45 -5.87 -10.45
C SER A 216 -7.35 -6.36 -9.01
N HIS A 217 -6.14 -6.45 -8.45
CA HIS A 217 -5.87 -6.96 -7.10
C HIS A 217 -6.01 -5.92 -5.98
N GLY A 218 -6.05 -4.62 -6.28
CA GLY A 218 -6.21 -3.56 -5.28
C GLY A 218 -5.04 -3.47 -4.30
N THR A 219 -3.82 -3.77 -4.76
CA THR A 219 -2.61 -3.65 -3.96
C THR A 219 -2.12 -2.21 -3.96
N TYR A 220 -1.96 -1.63 -2.78
CA TYR A 220 -1.39 -0.31 -2.56
C TYR A 220 -0.04 -0.41 -1.85
N SER A 221 0.92 0.44 -2.21
CA SER A 221 2.16 0.66 -1.47
C SER A 221 2.59 2.11 -1.53
N ILE A 222 3.31 2.54 -0.50
CA ILE A 222 3.93 3.87 -0.45
C ILE A 222 5.42 3.68 -0.31
N ARG A 223 6.18 4.44 -1.08
CA ARG A 223 7.63 4.45 -0.99
C ARG A 223 8.15 5.86 -0.87
N PHE A 224 9.09 6.10 0.04
CA PHE A 224 9.72 7.42 0.22
C PHE A 224 11.13 7.29 0.79
N THR A 225 11.92 8.36 0.63
CA THR A 225 13.27 8.48 1.16
C THR A 225 13.30 9.42 2.36
N TYR A 226 13.91 8.97 3.46
CA TYR A 226 14.16 9.76 4.67
C TYR A 226 15.50 9.37 5.30
N LYS A 227 16.32 10.37 5.66
CA LYS A 227 17.66 10.18 6.26
C LYS A 227 18.56 9.16 5.54
N GLY A 228 18.54 9.17 4.21
CA GLY A 228 19.36 8.26 3.38
C GLY A 228 18.91 6.80 3.39
N LYS A 229 17.68 6.52 3.83
CA LYS A 229 17.04 5.21 3.71
C LYS A 229 15.76 5.32 2.92
N VAL A 230 15.39 4.23 2.27
CA VAL A 230 14.14 4.11 1.52
C VAL A 230 13.19 3.22 2.29
N PHE A 231 12.01 3.75 2.59
CA PHE A 231 10.95 3.05 3.30
C PHE A 231 9.88 2.65 2.30
N ASP A 232 9.49 1.38 2.30
CA ASP A 232 8.52 0.79 1.37
C ASP A 232 7.42 0.09 2.16
N TYR A 233 6.23 0.68 2.16
CA TYR A 233 5.06 0.26 2.91
C TYR A 233 4.27 -0.74 2.08
N GLY A 234 3.91 -1.89 2.64
CA GLY A 234 3.17 -2.92 1.91
C GLY A 234 2.28 -3.79 2.78
N TYR A 235 1.96 -4.98 2.27
CA TYR A 235 1.14 -5.97 2.96
C TYR A 235 2.00 -7.14 3.41
N SER A 236 1.79 -7.56 4.64
CA SER A 236 2.41 -8.74 5.22
C SER A 236 1.65 -10.03 4.93
N THR A 237 0.37 -9.93 4.56
CA THR A 237 -0.48 -11.07 4.15
C THR A 237 -1.35 -10.70 2.96
N MET A 238 -1.64 -11.68 2.11
CA MET A 238 -2.46 -11.50 0.90
C MET A 238 -3.43 -12.68 0.79
N GLY A 239 -4.73 -12.41 0.78
CA GLY A 239 -5.74 -13.45 0.66
C GLY A 239 -5.87 -14.05 -0.74
N MET A 240 -6.97 -14.77 -0.94
CA MET A 240 -7.26 -15.47 -2.19
C MET A 240 -7.14 -14.57 -3.42
N GLY A 241 -6.37 -15.03 -4.41
CA GLY A 241 -6.14 -14.31 -5.65
C GLY A 241 -5.22 -13.09 -5.47
N GLY A 242 -4.36 -13.06 -4.46
CA GLY A 242 -3.40 -11.99 -4.24
C GLY A 242 -4.07 -10.65 -3.93
N ARG A 243 -5.19 -10.68 -3.21
CA ARG A 243 -5.92 -9.48 -2.78
C ARG A 243 -5.65 -9.24 -1.30
N PRO A 244 -5.23 -8.05 -0.89
CA PRO A 244 -5.14 -7.74 0.52
C PRO A 244 -6.55 -7.74 1.13
N CYS A 245 -6.69 -8.26 2.35
CA CYS A 245 -7.94 -8.25 3.11
C CYS A 245 -8.03 -7.07 4.08
N GLN A 246 -6.97 -6.29 4.19
CA GLN A 246 -6.83 -5.15 5.11
C GLN A 246 -5.96 -4.06 4.47
N ASP A 247 -5.84 -2.92 5.14
CA ASP A 247 -4.93 -1.85 4.72
C ASP A 247 -3.45 -2.29 4.81
N VAL A 248 -2.57 -1.49 4.20
CA VAL A 248 -1.12 -1.63 4.32
C VAL A 248 -0.71 -1.71 5.80
N ASP A 249 0.06 -2.73 6.17
CA ASP A 249 0.23 -3.16 7.57
C ASP A 249 1.70 -3.38 7.99
N CYS A 250 2.65 -3.34 7.05
CA CYS A 250 4.08 -3.49 7.32
C CYS A 250 4.94 -2.54 6.50
N MET A 251 6.21 -2.37 6.89
CA MET A 251 7.17 -1.51 6.21
C MET A 251 8.53 -2.20 6.04
N ASN A 252 9.07 -2.21 4.83
CA ASN A 252 10.45 -2.61 4.56
C ASN A 252 11.36 -1.38 4.55
N VAL A 253 12.63 -1.60 4.92
CA VAL A 253 13.65 -0.56 4.93
C VAL A 253 14.82 -0.98 4.07
N TYR A 254 15.21 -0.11 3.15
CA TYR A 254 16.34 -0.28 2.25
C TYR A 254 17.37 0.82 2.48
N GLU A 255 18.60 0.59 2.03
CA GLU A 255 19.61 1.64 1.94
C GLU A 255 19.22 2.69 0.88
N ALA A 256 20.00 3.77 0.79
CA ALA A 256 19.78 4.88 -0.15
C ALA A 256 19.67 4.44 -1.63
N ASP A 257 20.24 3.30 -1.99
CA ASP A 257 20.15 2.74 -3.34
C ASP A 257 18.73 2.22 -3.68
N GLY A 258 17.86 2.09 -2.68
CA GLY A 258 16.52 1.56 -2.80
C GLY A 258 16.46 0.07 -3.20
N LYS A 259 17.58 -0.65 -3.12
CA LYS A 259 17.72 -2.04 -3.57
C LYS A 259 18.23 -2.95 -2.46
N THR A 260 19.19 -2.48 -1.67
CA THR A 260 19.79 -3.25 -0.59
C THR A 260 18.85 -3.24 0.60
N LEU A 261 18.20 -4.37 0.87
CA LEU A 261 17.27 -4.53 1.98
C LEU A 261 18.03 -4.54 3.32
N VAL A 262 17.71 -3.57 4.18
CA VAL A 262 18.28 -3.43 5.53
C VAL A 262 17.43 -4.19 6.53
N HIS A 263 16.11 -4.03 6.43
CA HIS A 263 15.15 -4.65 7.34
C HIS A 263 13.91 -5.08 6.57
N ASN A 264 13.61 -6.37 6.60
CA ASN A 264 12.39 -6.91 6.03
C ASN A 264 11.28 -6.91 7.10
N GLY A 265 10.44 -5.87 7.07
CA GLY A 265 9.37 -5.67 8.04
C GLY A 265 8.14 -6.54 7.79
N CYS A 266 7.99 -7.03 6.57
CA CYS A 266 6.81 -7.76 6.10
C CYS A 266 6.94 -9.28 6.19
N VAL A 267 7.95 -9.79 6.90
CA VAL A 267 8.26 -11.22 6.98
C VAL A 267 7.24 -12.00 7.83
N ASN A 268 6.90 -13.20 7.35
CA ASN A 268 6.31 -14.31 8.09
C ASN A 268 5.06 -13.99 8.92
N ARG A 269 4.14 -13.15 8.41
CA ARG A 269 2.86 -12.83 9.09
C ARG A 269 2.99 -12.17 10.47
N GLU A 270 4.19 -12.08 11.05
CA GLU A 270 4.41 -11.54 12.39
C GLU A 270 4.66 -10.03 12.38
N ARG A 271 5.01 -9.48 11.21
CA ARG A 271 5.32 -8.05 10.99
C ARG A 271 6.40 -7.55 11.96
N SER A 272 7.66 -7.61 11.55
CA SER A 272 8.75 -7.10 12.39
C SER A 272 8.83 -5.56 12.42
N LEU A 273 8.21 -4.88 11.44
CA LEU A 273 7.97 -3.43 11.43
C LEU A 273 6.50 -3.18 11.08
N PRO A 274 5.60 -3.30 12.07
CA PRO A 274 4.18 -3.06 11.85
C PRO A 274 3.91 -1.58 11.61
N VAL A 275 3.00 -1.29 10.69
CA VAL A 275 2.44 0.04 10.46
C VAL A 275 0.92 -0.03 10.45
N VAL A 276 0.28 1.10 10.74
CA VAL A 276 -1.17 1.26 10.63
C VAL A 276 -1.42 2.34 9.60
N CYS A 277 -1.88 1.93 8.42
CA CYS A 277 -2.29 2.83 7.35
C CYS A 277 -3.81 2.93 7.30
N ARG A 278 -4.33 4.15 7.08
CA ARG A 278 -5.75 4.42 6.89
C ARG A 278 -5.98 5.29 5.67
N HIS A 279 -6.87 4.83 4.79
CA HIS A 279 -7.35 5.62 3.68
C HIS A 279 -8.35 6.67 4.14
N ALA A 280 -8.32 7.85 3.51
CA ALA A 280 -9.40 8.80 3.67
C ALA A 280 -10.69 8.21 3.08
N LYS A 281 -11.79 8.38 3.79
CA LYS A 281 -13.12 8.10 3.27
C LYS A 281 -13.55 9.20 2.29
N LYS A 282 -14.67 8.98 1.60
CA LYS A 282 -15.29 9.95 0.68
C LYS A 282 -15.61 11.31 1.32
N ASP A 283 -15.75 11.38 2.64
CA ASP A 283 -16.00 12.62 3.38
C ASP A 283 -14.72 13.27 3.93
N GLY A 284 -13.55 12.72 3.59
CA GLY A 284 -12.23 13.17 4.07
C GLY A 284 -11.87 12.68 5.47
N THR A 285 -12.76 11.96 6.16
CA THR A 285 -12.46 11.42 7.49
C THR A 285 -11.62 10.15 7.41
N PHE A 286 -10.92 9.85 8.50
CA PHE A 286 -10.16 8.61 8.67
C PHE A 286 -10.81 7.75 9.76
N THR A 287 -10.64 6.43 9.68
CA THR A 287 -11.00 5.52 10.77
C THR A 287 -9.96 5.57 11.90
N SER A 288 -10.16 4.80 12.98
CA SER A 288 -9.19 4.75 14.06
C SER A 288 -7.83 4.22 13.58
N PHE A 289 -6.77 4.73 14.18
CA PHE A 289 -5.40 4.24 13.98
C PHE A 289 -5.04 3.12 14.96
N GLU A 290 -6.05 2.39 15.44
CA GLU A 290 -5.84 1.14 16.17
C GLU A 290 -5.33 0.07 15.20
N ASP A 291 -4.33 -0.72 15.63
CA ASP A 291 -3.82 -1.82 14.82
C ASP A 291 -4.79 -3.01 14.88
N THR A 292 -5.53 -3.21 13.78
CA THR A 292 -6.54 -4.26 13.61
C THR A 292 -6.00 -5.45 12.80
N TYR A 293 -4.67 -5.59 12.72
CA TYR A 293 -4.01 -6.60 11.93
C TYR A 293 -4.52 -8.02 12.23
N HIS A 294 -4.80 -8.74 11.15
CA HIS A 294 -5.02 -10.18 11.16
C HIS A 294 -4.45 -10.79 9.89
N ILE A 295 -4.23 -12.10 9.92
CA ILE A 295 -3.79 -12.84 8.72
C ILE A 295 -4.98 -12.99 7.79
N CYS A 296 -4.80 -12.67 6.51
CA CYS A 296 -5.85 -12.87 5.51
C CYS A 296 -6.24 -14.35 5.36
N GLU A 297 -7.54 -14.61 5.17
CA GLU A 297 -8.00 -15.95 4.82
C GLU A 297 -7.38 -16.39 3.48
N TYR A 298 -6.93 -17.64 3.40
CA TYR A 298 -6.18 -18.17 2.26
C TYR A 298 -4.89 -17.39 1.96
N ASP A 299 -4.18 -16.96 3.00
CA ASP A 299 -2.94 -16.22 2.83
C ASP A 299 -1.93 -17.00 1.96
N ILE A 300 -1.72 -16.53 0.73
CA ILE A 300 -0.89 -17.18 -0.28
C ILE A 300 0.60 -16.80 -0.16
N LEU A 301 0.94 -15.91 0.77
CA LEU A 301 2.34 -15.53 1.02
C LEU A 301 3.07 -16.49 1.96
N GLY A 302 2.34 -17.38 2.63
CA GLY A 302 2.90 -18.36 3.56
C GLY A 302 2.50 -19.78 3.18
N ASP A 303 3.21 -20.35 2.21
CA ASP A 303 3.77 -21.71 2.19
C ASP A 303 4.69 -21.93 0.97
#